data_AF-A0A418WEM6-F1
#
_entry.id   AF-A0A418WEM6-F1
#
_cell.length_a   1.000
_cell.length_b   1.000
_cell.length_c   1.000
_cell.angle_alpha   90.00
_cell.angle_beta   90.00
_cell.angle_gamma   90.00
#
_symmetry.space_group_name_H-M   'P 1'
#
loop_
_entity.id
_entity.type
_entity.pdbx_description
1 polymer ?
#
loop_
_entity_poly.entity_id
_entity_poly.type
_entity_poly.pdbx_seq_one_letter_code
_entity_poly.pdbx_strand_id
1 'polypeptide(L)'
;MALILMAGYPDLIAGGGVFGSLPVGQSSVVLTAPVAMAGIGTSEPEALAARITGQTDWRGPWPVLSVWQGQDDPMVAPSNGPRVRDQWRGLMGLADVAPTVDRIGPYRRETWVGPDGRGLLQYVALDDIGHSVPVAAAAGCGRKPRG
;
A
#
# COMPACT_ATOMS: atom_id res chain seq x y z
N MET A 1 -8.31 0.07 6.05
CA MET A 1 -8.88 1.33 6.59
C MET A 1 -7.97 2.53 6.39
N ALA A 2 -6.68 2.48 6.75
CA ALA A 2 -5.77 3.62 6.63
C ALA A 2 -5.79 4.32 5.25
N LEU A 3 -5.76 3.57 4.14
CA LEU A 3 -5.79 4.17 2.80
C LEU A 3 -7.05 5.01 2.52
N ILE A 4 -8.21 4.55 2.98
CA ILE A 4 -9.49 5.25 2.77
C ILE A 4 -9.51 6.54 3.59
N LEU A 5 -9.01 6.51 4.83
CA LEU A 5 -8.91 7.72 5.67
C LEU A 5 -7.94 8.72 5.07
N MET A 6 -6.78 8.29 4.59
CA MET A 6 -5.80 9.17 3.94
C MET A 6 -6.33 9.75 2.61
N ALA A 7 -7.11 8.98 1.86
CA ALA A 7 -7.73 9.47 0.62
C ALA A 7 -8.89 10.44 0.89
N GLY A 8 -9.66 10.22 1.96
CA GLY A 8 -10.83 11.04 2.32
C GLY A 8 -10.52 12.29 3.12
N TYR A 9 -9.43 12.28 3.91
CA TYR A 9 -9.02 13.39 4.79
C TYR A 9 -7.51 13.71 4.64
N PRO A 10 -7.04 14.02 3.42
CA PRO A 10 -5.61 14.21 3.14
C PRO A 10 -5.01 15.45 3.83
N ASP A 11 -5.84 16.42 4.22
CA ASP A 11 -5.45 17.61 4.98
C ASP A 11 -5.22 17.35 6.47
N LEU A 12 -5.79 16.26 7.02
CA LEU A 12 -5.69 15.90 8.44
C LEU A 12 -4.61 14.86 8.74
N ILE A 13 -4.14 14.13 7.73
CA ILE A 13 -3.24 12.99 7.90
C ILE A 13 -1.91 13.25 7.20
N ALA A 14 -0.82 13.27 7.96
CA ALA A 14 0.51 13.47 7.38
C ALA A 14 1.02 12.24 6.59
N GLY A 15 0.62 11.04 7.00
CA GLY A 15 1.01 9.79 6.36
C GLY A 15 0.53 8.55 7.11
N GLY A 16 0.82 7.38 6.55
CA GLY A 16 0.40 6.10 7.11
C GLY A 16 1.12 4.89 6.54
N GLY A 17 0.95 3.76 7.22
CA GLY A 17 1.48 2.46 6.81
C GLY A 17 0.37 1.42 6.67
N VAL A 18 0.48 0.52 5.69
CA VAL A 18 -0.45 -0.59 5.49
C VAL A 18 0.28 -1.90 5.30
N PHE A 19 -0.37 -2.98 5.74
CA PHE A 19 0.07 -4.35 5.54
C PHE A 19 -1.06 -5.15 4.88
N GLY A 20 -0.79 -5.89 3.80
CA GLY A 20 -1.78 -6.78 3.17
C GLY A 20 -3.07 -6.06 2.75
N SER A 21 -2.94 -4.88 2.11
CA SER A 21 -4.09 -4.01 1.80
C SER A 21 -4.56 -4.15 0.35
N LEU A 22 -5.77 -3.66 0.07
CA LEU A 22 -6.35 -3.54 -1.26
C LEU A 22 -6.28 -2.08 -1.75
N PRO A 23 -6.28 -1.84 -3.07
CA PRO A 23 -6.49 -0.50 -3.60
C PRO A 23 -7.82 0.09 -3.12
N VAL A 24 -7.85 1.40 -2.88
CA VAL A 24 -9.08 2.12 -2.54
C VAL A 24 -10.07 2.00 -3.71
N GLY A 25 -11.35 1.76 -3.38
CA GLY A 25 -12.41 1.58 -4.37
C GLY A 25 -12.36 0.25 -5.14
N GLN A 26 -11.53 -0.72 -4.71
CA GLN A 26 -11.44 -2.04 -5.36
C GLN A 26 -12.70 -2.90 -5.16
N SER A 27 -13.42 -2.72 -4.05
CA SER A 27 -14.73 -3.31 -3.82
C SER A 27 -15.57 -2.33 -2.99
N SER A 28 -16.84 -2.17 -3.36
CA SER A 28 -17.83 -1.34 -2.66
C SER A 28 -18.87 -2.15 -1.90
N VAL A 29 -18.85 -3.48 -2.01
CA VAL A 29 -19.84 -4.39 -1.40
C VAL A 29 -19.12 -5.59 -0.81
N VAL A 30 -19.49 -5.95 0.43
CA VAL A 30 -18.86 -7.06 1.19
C VAL A 30 -18.81 -8.37 0.41
N LEU A 31 -19.86 -8.66 -0.38
CA LEU A 31 -19.96 -9.89 -1.20
C LEU A 31 -18.85 -10.02 -2.25
N THR A 32 -18.30 -8.90 -2.75
CA THR A 32 -17.22 -8.92 -3.76
C THR A 32 -15.83 -8.72 -3.16
N ALA A 33 -15.72 -8.49 -1.85
CA ALA A 33 -14.44 -8.34 -1.17
C ALA A 33 -13.52 -9.58 -1.36
N PRO A 34 -14.00 -10.84 -1.31
CA PRO A 34 -13.15 -12.00 -1.57
C PRO A 34 -12.50 -12.01 -2.96
N VAL A 35 -13.19 -11.53 -3.99
CA VAL A 35 -12.66 -11.42 -5.35
C VAL A 35 -11.51 -10.41 -5.40
N ALA A 36 -11.68 -9.27 -4.73
CA ALA A 36 -10.63 -8.28 -4.58
C ALA A 36 -9.42 -8.80 -3.79
N MET A 37 -9.68 -9.51 -2.69
CA MET A 37 -8.66 -10.16 -1.86
C MET A 37 -7.87 -11.20 -2.65
N ALA A 38 -8.51 -11.94 -3.56
CA ALA A 38 -7.85 -12.85 -4.49
C ALA A 38 -7.00 -12.16 -5.57
N GLY A 39 -6.90 -10.82 -5.56
CA GLY A 39 -6.08 -10.06 -6.50
C GLY A 39 -6.76 -9.81 -7.85
N ILE A 40 -8.04 -10.12 -7.98
CA ILE A 40 -8.77 -9.96 -9.25
C ILE A 40 -9.24 -8.50 -9.38
N GLY A 41 -8.85 -7.86 -10.48
CA GLY A 41 -9.31 -6.54 -10.90
C GLY A 41 -8.26 -5.79 -11.73
N THR A 42 -8.53 -4.52 -12.05
CA THR A 42 -7.58 -3.71 -12.84
C THR A 42 -6.27 -3.46 -12.11
N SER A 43 -5.18 -3.45 -12.86
CA SER A 43 -3.85 -3.00 -12.42
C SER A 43 -3.42 -1.72 -13.13
N GLU A 44 -4.27 -1.16 -13.99
CA GLU A 44 -3.97 0.08 -14.71
C GLU A 44 -3.85 1.24 -13.72
N PRO A 45 -2.66 1.87 -13.58
CA PRO A 45 -2.42 2.89 -12.55
C PRO A 45 -3.38 4.07 -12.64
N GLU A 46 -3.70 4.53 -13.85
CA GLU A 46 -4.64 5.63 -14.10
C GLU A 46 -6.06 5.27 -13.63
N ALA A 47 -6.53 4.07 -13.97
CA ALA A 47 -7.85 3.59 -13.55
C ALA A 47 -7.91 3.41 -12.02
N LEU A 48 -6.80 2.98 -11.40
CA LEU A 48 -6.70 2.87 -9.95
C LEU A 48 -6.74 4.25 -9.27
N ALA A 49 -5.98 5.23 -9.77
CA ALA A 49 -5.97 6.59 -9.23
C ALA A 49 -7.33 7.30 -9.41
N ALA A 50 -7.99 7.09 -10.57
CA ALA A 50 -9.30 7.64 -10.89
C ALA A 50 -10.39 7.28 -9.85
N ARG A 51 -10.27 6.13 -9.19
CA ARG A 51 -11.21 5.72 -8.12
C ARG A 51 -11.17 6.63 -6.89
N ILE A 52 -10.05 7.31 -6.66
CA ILE A 52 -9.93 8.30 -5.59
C ILE A 52 -10.20 9.69 -6.15
N THR A 53 -9.55 10.08 -7.25
CA THR A 53 -9.68 11.45 -7.78
C THR A 53 -11.10 11.78 -8.27
N GLY A 54 -11.88 10.79 -8.69
CA GLY A 54 -13.30 10.97 -9.02
C GLY A 54 -14.22 11.16 -7.81
N GLN A 55 -13.71 11.07 -6.58
CA GLN A 55 -14.47 11.19 -5.33
C GLN A 55 -14.06 12.42 -4.49
N THR A 56 -13.10 13.23 -4.95
CA THR A 56 -12.59 14.39 -4.20
C THR A 56 -12.06 15.50 -5.10
N ASP A 57 -12.29 16.75 -4.68
CA ASP A 57 -11.72 17.94 -5.30
C ASP A 57 -10.36 18.35 -4.72
N TRP A 58 -9.75 17.49 -3.90
CA TRP A 58 -8.42 17.75 -3.33
C TRP A 58 -7.39 18.06 -4.42
N ARG A 59 -6.61 19.12 -4.21
CA ARG A 59 -5.50 19.56 -5.06
C ARG A 59 -4.19 19.76 -4.29
N GLY A 60 -4.20 19.51 -2.99
CA GLY A 60 -3.02 19.59 -2.14
C GLY A 60 -2.16 18.32 -2.19
N PRO A 61 -1.10 18.25 -1.37
CA PRO A 61 -0.26 17.06 -1.29
C PRO A 61 -1.04 15.87 -0.71
N TRP A 62 -0.75 14.66 -1.18
CA TRP A 62 -1.28 13.44 -0.55
C TRP A 62 -0.44 13.02 0.66
N PRO A 63 -1.02 12.35 1.67
CA PRO A 63 -0.29 11.80 2.80
C PRO A 63 0.80 10.81 2.35
N VAL A 64 1.97 10.81 3.00
CA VAL A 64 3.04 9.85 2.67
C VAL A 64 2.62 8.41 3.01
N LEU A 65 3.02 7.44 2.20
CA LEU A 65 2.55 6.06 2.33
C LEU A 65 3.70 5.05 2.43
N SER A 66 3.55 4.11 3.35
CA SER A 66 4.37 2.89 3.40
C SER A 66 3.51 1.64 3.18
N VAL A 67 3.77 0.89 2.12
CA VAL A 67 3.07 -0.36 1.78
C VAL A 67 3.95 -1.56 2.10
N TRP A 68 3.42 -2.51 2.84
CA TRP A 68 4.07 -3.78 3.18
C TRP A 68 3.20 -4.94 2.73
N GLN A 69 3.78 -5.92 2.04
CA GLN A 69 3.03 -7.05 1.52
C GLN A 69 3.78 -8.36 1.75
N GLY A 70 3.16 -9.27 2.51
CA GLY A 70 3.58 -10.66 2.60
C GLY A 70 3.50 -11.33 1.23
N GLN A 71 4.58 -11.99 0.81
CA GLN A 71 4.63 -12.71 -0.47
C GLN A 71 4.00 -14.10 -0.40
N ASP A 72 3.78 -14.63 0.82
CA ASP A 72 3.08 -15.89 1.06
C ASP A 72 1.70 -15.69 1.71
N ASP A 73 1.09 -14.51 1.50
CA ASP A 73 -0.19 -14.14 2.10
C ASP A 73 -1.36 -14.93 1.46
N PRO A 74 -2.01 -15.86 2.21
CA PRO A 74 -3.11 -16.66 1.68
C PRO A 74 -4.46 -15.93 1.72
N MET A 75 -4.54 -14.78 2.41
CA MET A 75 -5.77 -14.04 2.62
C MET A 75 -5.90 -12.88 1.64
N VAL A 76 -4.83 -12.10 1.46
CA VAL A 76 -4.78 -10.98 0.51
C VAL A 76 -3.64 -11.25 -0.45
N ALA A 77 -4.00 -11.60 -1.68
CA ALA A 77 -3.05 -12.00 -2.71
C ALA A 77 -1.89 -11.00 -2.84
N PRO A 78 -0.63 -11.46 -2.92
CA PRO A 78 0.55 -10.60 -3.03
C PRO A 78 0.48 -9.58 -4.17
N SER A 79 -0.26 -9.91 -5.23
CA SER A 79 -0.52 -9.00 -6.36
C SER A 79 -1.22 -7.69 -5.98
N ASN A 80 -1.90 -7.63 -4.83
CA ASN A 80 -2.53 -6.41 -4.35
C ASN A 80 -1.53 -5.36 -3.84
N GLY A 81 -0.37 -5.78 -3.31
CA GLY A 81 0.68 -4.85 -2.84
C GLY A 81 1.15 -3.89 -3.95
N PRO A 82 1.60 -4.40 -5.10
CA PRO A 82 1.93 -3.58 -6.27
C PRO A 82 0.76 -2.72 -6.77
N ARG A 83 -0.48 -3.21 -6.71
CA ARG A 83 -1.66 -2.43 -7.12
C ARG A 83 -1.92 -1.26 -6.19
N VAL A 84 -1.74 -1.42 -4.87
CA VAL A 84 -1.79 -0.31 -3.91
C VAL A 84 -0.66 0.68 -4.20
N ARG A 85 0.57 0.18 -4.37
CA ARG A 85 1.72 1.02 -4.74
C ARG A 85 1.40 1.86 -5.98
N ASP A 86 0.92 1.24 -7.05
CA ASP A 86 0.70 1.91 -8.33
C ASP A 86 -0.48 2.88 -8.30
N GLN A 87 -1.55 2.58 -7.55
CA GLN A 87 -2.62 3.53 -7.27
C GLN A 87 -2.07 4.82 -6.65
N TRP A 88 -1.25 4.69 -5.62
CA TRP A 88 -0.71 5.84 -4.88
C TRP A 88 0.40 6.56 -5.65
N ARG A 89 1.21 5.85 -6.46
CA ARG A 89 2.13 6.49 -7.42
C ARG A 89 1.37 7.38 -8.39
N GLY A 90 0.25 6.93 -8.93
CA GLY A 90 -0.60 7.73 -9.81
C GLY A 90 -1.10 9.00 -9.11
N LEU A 91 -1.60 8.88 -7.87
CA LEU A 91 -2.11 10.02 -7.10
C LEU A 91 -1.03 11.07 -6.80
N MET A 92 0.19 10.61 -6.49
CA MET A 92 1.30 11.47 -6.11
C MET A 92 2.09 12.01 -7.32
N GLY A 93 1.70 11.69 -8.56
CA GLY A 93 2.44 12.08 -9.76
C GLY A 93 3.80 11.39 -9.90
N LEU A 94 3.94 10.18 -9.39
CA LEU A 94 5.18 9.38 -9.35
C LEU A 94 5.18 8.22 -10.37
N ALA A 95 4.26 8.24 -11.34
CA ALA A 95 4.12 7.18 -12.35
C ALA A 95 5.39 7.00 -13.20
N ASP A 96 6.01 8.10 -13.61
CA ASP A 96 7.25 8.10 -14.41
C ASP A 96 8.53 8.20 -13.56
N VAL A 97 8.38 8.25 -12.22
CA VAL A 97 9.51 8.33 -11.30
C VAL A 97 10.00 6.92 -10.98
N ALA A 98 11.29 6.66 -11.25
CA ALA A 98 11.95 5.43 -10.87
C ALA A 98 12.21 5.38 -9.35
N PRO A 99 11.99 4.23 -8.68
CA PRO A 99 12.30 4.11 -7.26
C PRO A 99 13.80 4.01 -7.00
N THR A 100 14.21 4.48 -5.83
CA THR A 100 15.45 4.00 -5.21
C THR A 100 15.18 2.63 -4.60
N VAL A 101 16.12 1.70 -4.78
CA VAL A 101 15.99 0.32 -4.31
C VAL A 101 17.06 0.05 -3.27
N ASP A 102 16.64 -0.42 -2.09
CA ASP A 102 17.52 -0.86 -1.02
C ASP A 102 16.92 -2.03 -0.24
N ARG A 103 17.42 -2.29 0.98
CA ARG A 103 16.98 -3.40 1.81
C ARG A 103 16.68 -2.95 3.24
N ILE A 104 15.64 -3.54 3.83
CA ILE A 104 15.36 -3.49 5.28
C ILE A 104 15.55 -4.91 5.80
N GLY A 105 16.73 -5.19 6.38
CA GLY A 105 17.11 -6.55 6.74
C GLY A 105 17.10 -7.48 5.52
N PRO A 106 16.34 -8.60 5.54
CA PRO A 106 16.25 -9.51 4.40
C PRO A 106 15.28 -9.04 3.30
N TYR A 107 14.55 -7.95 3.50
CA TYR A 107 13.47 -7.55 2.61
C TYR A 107 13.89 -6.46 1.63
N ARG A 108 13.46 -6.58 0.38
CA ARG A 108 13.67 -5.56 -0.65
C ARG A 108 12.68 -4.41 -0.46
N ARG A 109 13.18 -3.17 -0.48
CA ARG A 109 12.37 -1.95 -0.44
C ARG A 109 12.56 -1.12 -1.70
N GLU A 110 11.46 -0.61 -2.21
CA GLU A 110 11.41 0.45 -3.22
C GLU A 110 10.92 1.73 -2.56
N THR A 111 11.58 2.86 -2.82
CA THR A 111 11.18 4.18 -2.30
C THR A 111 11.10 5.18 -3.46
N TRP A 112 9.98 5.88 -3.58
CA TRP A 112 9.79 6.98 -4.52
C TRP A 112 9.94 8.31 -3.78
N VAL A 113 10.78 9.17 -4.36
CA VAL A 113 11.15 10.46 -3.81
C VAL A 113 10.46 11.55 -4.62
N GLY A 114 9.87 12.52 -3.94
CA GLY A 114 9.25 13.68 -4.57
C GLY A 114 10.28 14.70 -5.08
N PRO A 115 9.83 15.75 -5.80
CA PRO A 115 10.71 16.79 -6.34
C PRO A 115 11.51 17.56 -5.27
N ASP A 116 11.03 17.56 -4.03
CA ASP A 116 11.67 18.20 -2.87
C ASP A 116 12.68 17.29 -2.15
N GLY A 117 12.95 16.10 -2.68
CA GLY A 117 13.87 15.14 -2.09
C GLY A 117 13.30 14.31 -0.93
N ARG A 118 12.01 14.47 -0.59
CA ARG A 118 11.37 13.67 0.48
C ARG A 118 10.80 12.36 -0.07
N GLY A 119 10.96 11.27 0.69
CA GLY A 119 10.31 10.00 0.39
C GLY A 119 8.79 10.11 0.58
N LEU A 120 8.02 9.92 -0.50
CA LEU A 120 6.56 10.04 -0.49
C LEU A 120 5.85 8.69 -0.43
N LEU A 121 6.45 7.68 -1.05
CA LEU A 121 5.92 6.33 -1.10
C LEU A 121 7.05 5.33 -0.89
N GLN A 122 6.83 4.30 -0.08
CA GLN A 122 7.66 3.10 -0.09
C GLN A 122 6.82 1.83 -0.22
N TYR A 123 7.40 0.83 -0.86
CA TYR A 123 6.86 -0.52 -0.98
C TYR A 123 7.90 -1.54 -0.51
N VAL A 124 7.48 -2.47 0.36
CA VAL A 124 8.34 -3.54 0.87
C VAL A 124 7.67 -4.88 0.62
N ALA A 125 8.35 -5.74 -0.14
CA ALA A 125 7.96 -7.13 -0.34
C ALA A 125 8.59 -7.97 0.79
N LEU A 126 7.73 -8.66 1.53
CA LEU A 126 8.12 -9.49 2.66
C LEU A 126 8.08 -10.96 2.26
N ASP A 127 9.20 -11.45 1.74
CA ASP A 127 9.39 -12.87 1.45
C ASP A 127 9.22 -13.72 2.73
N ASP A 128 8.70 -14.94 2.60
CA ASP A 128 8.44 -15.88 3.70
C ASP A 128 7.42 -15.38 4.77
N ILE A 129 6.69 -14.30 4.48
CA ILE A 129 5.67 -13.75 5.36
C ILE A 129 4.27 -13.89 4.74
N GLY A 130 3.34 -14.45 5.53
CA GLY A 130 1.90 -14.53 5.19
C GLY A 130 1.11 -13.27 5.52
N HIS A 131 -0.15 -13.42 5.93
CA HIS A 131 -1.04 -12.29 6.23
C HIS A 131 -0.75 -11.55 7.55
N SER A 132 0.08 -12.12 8.43
CA SER A 132 0.34 -11.53 9.74
C SER A 132 1.38 -10.41 9.66
N VAL A 133 1.17 -9.33 10.44
CA VAL A 133 2.20 -8.31 10.66
C VAL A 133 3.34 -8.93 11.49
N PRO A 134 4.60 -8.90 11.01
CA PRO A 134 5.74 -9.36 11.79
C PRO A 134 5.87 -8.57 13.09
N VAL A 135 6.07 -9.28 14.21
CA VAL A 135 6.26 -8.67 15.53
C VAL A 135 7.62 -9.06 16.10
N ALA A 136 8.28 -8.13 16.75
CA ALA A 136 9.57 -8.36 17.40
C ALA A 136 9.36 -9.07 18.75
N ALA A 137 8.93 -10.33 18.72
CA ALA A 137 8.63 -11.11 19.94
C ALA A 137 9.86 -11.21 20.88
N ALA A 138 11.07 -11.26 20.33
CA ALA A 138 12.32 -11.26 21.10
C ALA A 138 12.57 -9.95 21.85
N ALA A 139 12.00 -8.83 21.40
CA ALA A 139 12.03 -7.54 22.07
C ALA A 139 10.84 -7.33 23.03
N GLY A 140 10.04 -8.39 23.29
CA GLY A 140 8.84 -8.32 24.11
C GLY A 140 7.62 -7.70 23.41
N CYS A 141 7.74 -7.33 22.14
CA CYS A 141 6.62 -6.80 21.35
C CYS A 141 5.87 -7.95 20.67
N GLY A 142 4.73 -8.34 21.24
CA GLY A 142 3.83 -9.35 20.66
C GLY A 142 4.32 -10.79 20.77
N ARG A 143 3.55 -11.72 20.21
CA ARG A 143 3.84 -13.16 20.20
C ARG A 143 3.89 -13.65 18.76
N LYS A 144 4.93 -14.42 18.39
CA LYS A 144 5.03 -15.05 17.06
C LYS A 144 3.74 -15.85 16.80
N PRO A 145 3.08 -15.70 15.64
CA PRO A 145 1.93 -16.52 15.29
C PRO A 145 2.30 -18.00 15.39
N ARG A 146 1.43 -18.81 15.99
CA ARG A 146 1.53 -20.26 15.86
C ARG A 146 1.08 -20.57 14.43
N GLY A 147 1.99 -21.15 13.64
CA GLY A 147 1.68 -21.64 12.30
C GLY A 147 0.50 -22.61 12.32
#